data_AF-A0AAE1K6T0-F1
#
_entry.id   AF-A0AAE1K6T0-F1
#
_cell.length_a   1.000
_cell.length_b   1.000
_cell.length_c   1.000
_cell.angle_alpha   90.00
_cell.angle_beta   90.00
_cell.angle_gamma   90.00
#
_symmetry.space_group_name_H-M   'P 1'
#
loop_
_entity.id
_entity.type
_entity.pdbx_description
1 polymer ?
#
loop_
_entity_poly.entity_id
_entity_poly.type
_entity_poly.pdbx_seq_one_letter_code
_entity_poly.pdbx_strand_id
1 'polypeptide(L)'
;MRSFRSRVGQGEDEKYHTELVLHYVDQAVRLSEGRGDGVGTAEWGEGHEVRGRLQDLLTSSSHYQPHPVLARLQGTNLHIETAAVYGRLGEHEKALSMLVHQVKDFSAAEQYCIAQTKGADPTAKSDIFIKLLRIYLRPPPGGSEEDIELAQAIDLLTVHAGDLDVAAVLNIIPPHWSISIVHHYLRAALRNTIHQSRIKRLQQTLIRSENLQQKFIYYKLCRDLGPIPLATNRICCVCNRGFTECQFTIYPNGVTAHLTCAPDPSVCPLTGTVFKAATSAPTTSTSASYQYS
;
A
#
# COMPACT_ATOMS: atom_id res chain seq x y z
N MET A 1 -10.39 -26.00 13.85
CA MET A 1 -9.83 -26.98 12.90
C MET A 1 -9.50 -26.45 11.49
N ARG A 2 -10.10 -25.35 10.99
CA ARG A 2 -9.75 -24.80 9.66
C ARG A 2 -8.36 -24.12 9.57
N SER A 3 -7.84 -23.57 10.66
CA SER A 3 -6.53 -22.89 10.67
C SER A 3 -5.31 -23.84 10.67
N PHE A 4 -5.50 -25.12 11.03
CA PHE A 4 -4.39 -26.08 11.06
C PHE A 4 -4.11 -26.65 9.67
N ARG A 5 -5.14 -26.79 8.83
CA ARG A 5 -5.01 -27.29 7.46
C ARG A 5 -4.41 -26.25 6.51
N SER A 6 -4.67 -24.96 6.72
CA SER A 6 -4.05 -23.88 5.93
C SER A 6 -2.56 -23.73 6.21
N ARG A 7 -2.11 -23.94 7.45
CA ARG A 7 -0.68 -23.90 7.80
C ARG A 7 0.11 -25.07 7.25
N VAL A 8 -0.50 -26.27 7.17
CA VAL A 8 0.16 -27.44 6.56
C VAL A 8 0.29 -27.28 5.05
N GLY A 9 -0.74 -26.77 4.36
CA GLY A 9 -0.67 -26.46 2.93
C GLY A 9 0.35 -25.36 2.59
N GLN A 10 0.39 -24.29 3.38
CA GLN A 10 1.39 -23.21 3.22
C GLN A 10 2.83 -23.74 3.35
N GLY A 11 3.10 -24.67 4.26
CA GLY A 11 4.45 -25.23 4.42
C GLY A 11 4.88 -26.18 3.29
N GLU A 12 3.94 -26.80 2.56
CA GLU A 12 4.24 -27.61 1.37
C GLU A 12 4.44 -26.71 0.16
N ASP A 13 3.54 -25.76 -0.07
CA ASP A 13 3.67 -24.75 -1.12
C ASP A 13 4.99 -23.98 -0.98
N GLU A 14 5.39 -23.61 0.24
CA GLU A 14 6.63 -22.89 0.49
C GLU A 14 7.89 -23.69 0.09
N LYS A 15 7.86 -25.00 0.29
CA LYS A 15 8.96 -25.90 -0.13
C LYS A 15 9.02 -26.01 -1.64
N TYR A 16 7.88 -26.20 -2.31
CA TYR A 16 7.83 -26.28 -3.77
C TYR A 16 8.31 -24.98 -4.44
N HIS A 17 7.89 -23.82 -3.92
CA HIS A 17 8.37 -22.53 -4.42
C HIS A 17 9.89 -22.38 -4.21
N THR A 18 10.40 -22.82 -3.07
CA THR A 18 11.84 -22.77 -2.79
C THR A 18 12.64 -23.71 -3.70
N GLU A 19 12.18 -24.96 -3.89
CA GLU A 19 12.81 -25.92 -4.79
C GLU A 19 12.78 -25.45 -6.25
N LEU A 20 11.67 -24.85 -6.68
CA LEU A 20 11.53 -24.28 -8.02
C LEU A 20 12.52 -23.12 -8.24
N VAL A 21 12.62 -22.19 -7.27
CA VAL A 21 13.59 -21.10 -7.32
C VAL A 21 15.02 -21.65 -7.40
N LEU A 22 15.35 -22.66 -6.59
CA LEU A 22 16.68 -23.29 -6.62
C LEU A 22 16.99 -23.94 -7.97
N HIS A 23 16.01 -24.62 -8.59
CA HIS A 23 16.17 -25.20 -9.93
C HIS A 23 16.43 -24.13 -11.00
N TYR A 24 15.69 -23.01 -10.97
CA TYR A 24 15.94 -21.89 -11.89
C TYR A 24 17.28 -21.22 -11.65
N VAL A 25 17.73 -21.09 -10.40
CA VAL A 25 19.06 -20.58 -10.07
C VAL A 25 20.15 -21.51 -10.61
N ASP A 26 20.03 -22.82 -10.42
CA ASP A 26 20.99 -23.80 -10.94
C ASP A 26 21.04 -23.79 -12.48
N GLN A 27 19.89 -23.65 -13.13
CA GLN A 27 19.82 -23.50 -14.58
C GLN A 27 20.50 -22.21 -15.06
N ALA A 28 20.25 -21.09 -14.38
CA ALA A 28 20.88 -19.81 -14.71
C ALA A 28 22.40 -19.82 -14.51
N VAL A 29 22.90 -20.50 -13.47
CA VAL A 29 24.34 -20.66 -13.22
C VAL A 29 24.99 -21.51 -14.31
N ARG A 30 24.40 -22.65 -14.66
CA ARG A 30 24.91 -23.53 -15.73
C ARG A 30 25.00 -22.80 -17.07
N LEU A 31 23.98 -22.01 -17.42
CA LEU A 31 23.97 -21.20 -18.64
C LEU A 31 25.00 -20.06 -18.58
N SER A 32 25.36 -19.57 -17.39
CA SER A 32 26.41 -18.56 -17.22
C SER A 32 27.84 -19.13 -17.32
N GLU A 33 28.05 -20.38 -16.86
CA GLU A 33 29.34 -21.07 -16.87
C GLU A 33 29.65 -21.73 -18.24
N GLY A 34 28.63 -22.14 -18.99
CA GLY A 34 28.77 -22.67 -20.36
C GLY A 34 29.27 -21.66 -21.40
N ARG A 35 29.46 -20.40 -21.02
CA ARG A 35 29.88 -19.27 -21.89
C ARG A 35 31.35 -19.32 -22.33
N GLY A 36 32.05 -20.42 -22.06
CA GLY A 36 33.49 -20.59 -22.24
C GLY A 36 33.98 -21.01 -23.63
N ASP A 37 33.14 -21.54 -24.52
CA ASP A 37 33.61 -21.94 -25.86
C ASP A 37 32.50 -21.77 -26.92
N GLY A 38 32.72 -20.78 -27.80
CA GLY A 38 32.00 -20.44 -29.04
C GLY A 38 30.60 -20.99 -29.31
N VAL A 39 29.54 -20.23 -29.00
CA VAL A 39 28.20 -20.45 -29.57
C VAL A 39 27.44 -19.12 -29.82
N GLY A 40 26.56 -19.15 -30.84
CA GLY A 40 25.87 -18.04 -31.48
C GLY A 40 24.72 -17.39 -30.71
N THR A 41 24.11 -16.40 -31.37
CA THR A 41 23.13 -15.45 -30.83
C THR A 41 21.84 -16.04 -30.26
N ALA A 42 21.52 -17.32 -30.52
CA ALA A 42 20.30 -17.97 -30.02
C ALA A 42 20.38 -18.32 -28.52
N GLU A 43 21.54 -18.76 -28.03
CA GLU A 43 21.71 -19.14 -26.61
C GLU A 43 21.69 -17.93 -25.65
N TRP A 44 21.97 -16.74 -26.19
CA TRP A 44 21.92 -15.49 -25.43
C TRP A 44 20.47 -15.13 -25.03
N GLY A 45 19.50 -15.53 -25.87
CA GLY A 45 18.08 -15.37 -25.59
C GLY A 45 17.58 -16.29 -24.48
N GLU A 46 18.00 -17.55 -24.48
CA GLU A 46 17.56 -18.55 -23.49
C GLU A 46 18.04 -18.21 -22.08
N GLY A 47 19.29 -17.75 -21.93
CA GLY A 47 19.82 -17.30 -20.64
C GLY A 47 19.06 -16.09 -20.08
N HIS A 48 18.73 -15.11 -20.93
CA HIS A 48 17.97 -13.94 -20.52
C HIS A 48 16.51 -14.28 -20.20
N GLU A 49 15.91 -15.23 -20.91
CA GLU A 49 14.56 -15.71 -20.65
C GLU A 49 14.46 -16.46 -19.31
N VAL A 50 15.43 -17.33 -19.01
CA VAL A 50 15.49 -18.03 -17.71
C VAL A 50 15.65 -17.04 -16.57
N ARG A 51 16.50 -16.02 -16.73
CA ARG A 51 16.66 -14.95 -15.73
C ARG A 51 15.40 -14.11 -15.56
N GLY A 52 14.72 -13.76 -16.65
CA GLY A 52 13.45 -13.05 -16.61
C GLY A 52 12.38 -13.85 -15.85
N ARG A 53 12.23 -15.14 -16.17
CA ARG A 53 11.31 -16.03 -15.47
C ARG A 53 11.65 -16.18 -13.98
N LEU A 54 12.94 -16.21 -13.63
CA LEU A 54 13.38 -16.23 -12.23
C LEU A 54 13.03 -14.91 -11.52
N GLN A 55 13.26 -13.75 -12.15
CA GLN A 55 12.90 -12.45 -11.57
C GLN A 55 11.38 -12.29 -11.42
N ASP A 56 10.61 -12.74 -12.40
CA ASP A 56 9.15 -12.78 -12.33
C ASP A 56 8.67 -13.68 -11.21
N LEU A 57 9.30 -14.86 -11.04
CA LEU A 57 8.98 -15.77 -9.95
C LEU A 57 9.31 -15.15 -8.59
N LEU A 58 10.46 -14.50 -8.44
CA LEU A 58 10.87 -13.82 -7.19
C LEU A 58 9.96 -12.63 -6.85
N THR A 59 9.39 -11.98 -7.87
CA THR A 59 8.48 -10.84 -7.70
C THR A 59 7.04 -11.29 -7.42
N SER A 60 6.59 -12.36 -8.07
CA SER A 60 5.22 -12.88 -7.96
C SER A 60 5.01 -13.80 -6.77
N SER A 61 6.02 -14.58 -6.38
CA SER A 61 5.89 -15.56 -5.31
C SER A 61 6.20 -14.95 -3.93
N SER A 62 5.23 -15.06 -3.02
CA SER A 62 5.35 -14.64 -1.62
C SER A 62 5.78 -15.77 -0.67
N HIS A 63 5.95 -16.98 -1.19
CA HIS A 63 6.04 -18.21 -0.40
C HIS A 63 7.42 -18.91 -0.48
N TYR A 64 8.49 -18.28 -0.91
CA TYR A 64 9.81 -18.94 -0.90
C TYR A 64 10.60 -18.62 0.37
N GLN A 65 11.46 -19.55 0.80
CA GLN A 65 12.35 -19.36 1.94
C GLN A 65 13.62 -18.61 1.49
N PRO A 66 13.90 -17.38 1.98
CA PRO A 66 14.98 -16.54 1.46
C PRO A 66 16.39 -17.06 1.80
N HIS A 67 16.58 -17.64 2.98
CA HIS A 67 17.89 -18.10 3.45
C HIS A 67 18.56 -19.18 2.58
N PRO A 68 17.90 -20.31 2.22
CA PRO A 68 18.51 -21.32 1.36
C PRO A 68 18.81 -20.78 -0.04
N VAL A 69 17.95 -19.89 -0.56
CA VAL A 69 18.15 -19.25 -1.87
C VAL A 69 19.36 -18.32 -1.83
N LEU A 70 19.53 -17.51 -0.78
CA LEU A 70 20.71 -16.66 -0.62
C LEU A 70 22.01 -17.46 -0.52
N ALA A 71 22.02 -18.56 0.24
CA ALA A 71 23.21 -19.40 0.37
C ALA A 71 23.66 -19.97 -0.98
N ARG A 72 22.70 -20.31 -1.85
CA ARG A 72 22.99 -20.81 -3.19
C ARG A 72 23.43 -19.71 -4.17
N LEU A 73 22.90 -18.50 -3.99
CA LEU A 73 23.24 -17.34 -4.82
C LEU A 73 24.58 -16.69 -4.44
N GLN A 74 25.04 -16.85 -3.20
CA GLN A 74 26.34 -16.36 -2.74
C GLN A 74 27.47 -17.00 -3.55
N GLY A 75 28.19 -16.18 -4.32
CA GLY A 75 29.27 -16.62 -5.21
C GLY A 75 28.89 -16.71 -6.69
N THR A 76 27.65 -16.38 -7.06
CA THR A 76 27.20 -16.34 -8.47
C THR A 76 27.11 -14.89 -8.98
N ASN A 77 27.13 -14.70 -10.32
CA ASN A 77 27.00 -13.38 -10.96
C ASN A 77 25.53 -12.88 -11.08
N LEU A 78 24.61 -13.42 -10.25
CA LEU A 78 23.18 -13.09 -10.28
C LEU A 78 22.85 -11.95 -9.29
N HIS A 79 23.36 -10.75 -9.58
CA HIS A 79 23.27 -9.59 -8.68
C HIS A 79 21.86 -8.99 -8.55
N ILE A 80 21.04 -9.06 -9.62
CA ILE A 80 19.67 -8.52 -9.61
C ILE A 80 18.74 -9.43 -8.79
N GLU A 81 18.89 -10.73 -8.99
CA GLU A 81 18.11 -11.76 -8.32
C GLU A 81 18.47 -11.83 -6.82
N THR A 82 19.75 -11.71 -6.47
CA THR A 82 20.18 -11.59 -5.07
C THR A 82 19.60 -10.35 -4.39
N ALA A 83 19.56 -9.20 -5.07
CA ALA A 83 18.95 -7.99 -4.54
C ALA A 83 17.44 -8.17 -4.27
N ALA A 84 16.72 -8.84 -5.17
CA ALA A 84 15.31 -9.15 -4.98
C ALA A 84 15.07 -10.03 -3.72
N VAL A 85 15.93 -11.03 -3.49
CA VAL A 85 15.84 -11.89 -2.30
C VAL A 85 16.18 -11.11 -1.01
N TYR A 86 17.21 -10.26 -1.02
CA TYR A 86 17.50 -9.38 0.11
C TYR A 86 16.33 -8.43 0.44
N GLY A 87 15.57 -8.00 -0.58
CA GLY A 87 14.36 -7.22 -0.38
C GLY A 87 13.23 -7.95 0.34
N ARG A 88 13.17 -9.29 0.22
CA ARG A 88 12.25 -10.11 1.03
C ARG A 88 12.75 -10.34 2.44
N LEU A 89 14.07 -10.42 2.64
CA LEU A 89 14.66 -10.53 3.97
C LEU A 89 14.53 -9.23 4.80
N GLY A 90 14.12 -8.11 4.16
CA GLY A 90 14.04 -6.79 4.80
C GLY A 90 15.39 -6.07 4.85
N GLU A 91 16.43 -6.65 4.25
CA GLU A 91 17.80 -6.12 4.23
C GLU A 91 17.99 -5.19 3.02
N HIS A 92 17.25 -4.08 3.02
CA HIS A 92 17.21 -3.15 1.88
C HIS A 92 18.56 -2.47 1.59
N GLU A 93 19.40 -2.23 2.61
CA GLU A 93 20.72 -1.63 2.41
C GLU A 93 21.62 -2.53 1.56
N LYS A 94 21.64 -3.84 1.87
CA LYS A 94 22.44 -4.81 1.11
C LYS A 94 21.91 -4.96 -0.31
N ALA A 95 20.59 -5.08 -0.47
CA ALA A 95 19.94 -5.15 -1.80
C ALA A 95 20.32 -3.96 -2.69
N LEU A 96 20.17 -2.74 -2.15
CA LEU A 96 20.47 -1.52 -2.90
C LEU A 96 21.97 -1.38 -3.17
N SER A 97 22.83 -1.77 -2.22
CA SER A 97 24.29 -1.71 -2.43
C SER A 97 24.74 -2.62 -3.58
N MET A 98 24.13 -3.80 -3.74
CA MET A 98 24.39 -4.71 -4.86
C MET A 98 23.94 -4.10 -6.19
N LEU A 99 22.75 -3.52 -6.26
CA LEU A 99 22.22 -2.90 -7.49
C LEU A 99 23.07 -1.70 -7.92
N VAL A 100 23.45 -0.84 -6.97
CA VAL A 100 24.18 0.39 -7.27
C VAL A 100 25.66 0.12 -7.60
N HIS A 101 26.36 -0.67 -6.77
CA HIS A 101 27.81 -0.83 -6.94
C HIS A 101 28.20 -1.94 -7.92
N GLN A 102 27.44 -3.05 -7.99
CA GLN A 102 27.80 -4.20 -8.83
C GLN A 102 27.09 -4.20 -10.18
N VAL A 103 25.80 -3.86 -10.21
CA VAL A 103 25.02 -3.81 -11.46
C VAL A 103 25.15 -2.44 -12.15
N LYS A 104 25.38 -1.36 -11.38
CA LYS A 104 25.40 0.03 -11.86
C LYS A 104 24.11 0.43 -12.61
N ASP A 105 22.99 -0.17 -12.23
CA ASP A 105 21.67 0.16 -12.78
C ASP A 105 20.85 0.95 -11.76
N PHE A 106 20.87 2.27 -11.93
CA PHE A 106 20.16 3.23 -11.09
C PHE A 106 18.65 3.16 -11.28
N SER A 107 18.18 2.86 -12.50
CA SER A 107 16.75 2.77 -12.80
C SER A 107 16.14 1.56 -12.11
N ALA A 108 16.83 0.42 -12.13
CA ALA A 108 16.40 -0.77 -11.41
C ALA A 108 16.35 -0.54 -9.88
N ALA A 109 17.29 0.23 -9.32
CA ALA A 109 17.30 0.57 -7.89
C ALA A 109 16.09 1.43 -7.49
N GLU A 110 15.70 2.40 -8.33
CA GLU A 110 14.48 3.19 -8.12
C GLU A 110 13.21 2.36 -8.24
N GLN A 111 13.12 1.52 -9.28
CA GLN A 111 11.98 0.62 -9.47
C GLN A 111 11.82 -0.34 -8.30
N TYR A 112 12.92 -0.83 -7.73
CA TYR A 112 12.92 -1.63 -6.52
C TYR A 112 12.37 -0.84 -5.31
N CYS A 113 12.79 0.41 -5.11
CA CYS A 113 12.25 1.28 -4.07
C CYS A 113 10.74 1.50 -4.26
N ILE A 114 10.29 1.77 -5.47
CA ILE A 114 8.87 1.95 -5.81
C ILE A 114 8.10 0.65 -5.55
N ALA A 115 8.63 -0.51 -5.94
CA ALA A 115 7.99 -1.80 -5.72
C ALA A 115 7.83 -2.13 -4.24
N GLN A 116 8.87 -1.91 -3.43
CA GLN A 116 8.83 -2.18 -1.99
C GLN A 116 7.95 -1.18 -1.22
N THR A 117 7.75 0.01 -1.77
CA THR A 117 6.91 1.05 -1.15
C THR A 117 5.44 0.99 -1.55
N LYS A 118 5.05 0.17 -2.54
CA LYS A 118 3.62 -0.05 -2.90
C LYS A 118 2.86 -0.66 -1.72
N GLY A 119 2.14 0.19 -0.99
CA GLY A 119 1.34 -0.20 0.19
C GLY A 119 2.05 -0.04 1.53
N ALA A 120 3.30 0.43 1.56
CA ALA A 120 4.03 0.71 2.79
C ALA A 120 3.62 2.05 3.43
N ASP A 121 3.81 2.17 4.74
CA ASP A 121 3.62 3.42 5.47
C ASP A 121 4.55 4.53 4.95
N PRO A 122 4.12 5.80 4.92
CA PRO A 122 4.94 6.91 4.42
C PRO A 122 6.33 7.03 5.07
N THR A 123 6.46 6.64 6.34
CA THR A 123 7.75 6.61 7.07
C THR A 123 8.68 5.54 6.50
N ALA A 124 8.18 4.31 6.30
CA ALA A 124 8.95 3.23 5.70
C ALA A 124 9.34 3.55 4.26
N LYS A 125 8.52 4.30 3.52
CA LYS A 125 8.89 4.81 2.19
C LYS A 125 10.09 5.73 2.26
N SER A 126 10.00 6.75 3.11
CA SER A 126 11.10 7.69 3.34
C SER A 126 12.38 6.96 3.73
N ASP A 127 12.31 5.98 4.63
CA ASP A 127 13.47 5.23 5.11
C ASP A 127 14.22 4.47 4.00
N ILE A 128 13.48 3.85 3.06
CA ILE A 128 14.08 3.13 1.93
C ILE A 128 14.78 4.09 0.96
N PHE A 129 14.12 5.19 0.58
CA PHE A 129 14.73 6.19 -0.30
C PHE A 129 15.92 6.90 0.36
N ILE A 130 15.86 7.13 1.67
CA ILE A 130 17.00 7.65 2.44
C ILE A 130 18.18 6.67 2.42
N LYS A 131 17.93 5.36 2.54
CA LYS A 131 18.99 4.33 2.40
C LYS A 131 19.61 4.35 1.00
N LEU A 132 18.79 4.49 -0.06
CA LEU A 132 19.29 4.63 -1.43
C LEU A 132 20.18 5.87 -1.57
N LEU A 133 19.74 7.02 -1.06
CA LEU A 133 20.52 8.26 -1.07
C LEU A 133 21.86 8.11 -0.35
N ARG A 134 21.88 7.44 0.81
CA ARG A 134 23.13 7.15 1.55
C ARG A 134 24.10 6.30 0.72
N ILE A 135 23.58 5.37 -0.07
CA ILE A 135 24.39 4.49 -0.92
C ILE A 135 24.97 5.29 -2.10
N TYR A 136 24.19 6.19 -2.71
CA TYR A 136 24.71 7.07 -3.76
C TYR A 136 25.78 8.05 -3.28
N LEU A 137 25.68 8.50 -2.03
CA LEU A 137 26.62 9.44 -1.43
C LEU A 137 27.86 8.79 -0.81
N ARG A 138 27.89 7.45 -0.71
CA ARG A 138 29.00 6.71 -0.10
C ARG A 138 29.77 5.95 -1.18
N PRO A 139 31.08 6.20 -1.34
CA PRO A 139 31.87 5.42 -2.28
C PRO A 139 31.93 3.94 -1.82
N PRO A 140 31.95 2.98 -2.76
CA PRO A 140 32.08 1.57 -2.43
C PRO A 140 33.38 1.31 -1.66
N PRO A 141 33.43 0.29 -0.79
CA PRO A 141 34.64 -0.03 -0.02
C PRO A 141 35.78 -0.41 -0.97
N GLY A 142 36.72 0.53 -1.20
CA GLY A 142 37.87 0.39 -2.11
C GLY A 142 37.86 1.31 -3.34
N GLY A 143 36.80 2.10 -3.56
CA GLY A 143 36.70 3.09 -4.65
C GLY A 143 37.19 4.48 -4.26
N SER A 144 37.52 5.30 -5.25
CA SER A 144 37.86 6.73 -5.09
C SER A 144 36.59 7.59 -4.98
N GLU A 145 36.72 8.86 -4.57
CA GLU A 145 35.60 9.84 -4.53
C GLU A 145 34.93 10.06 -5.91
N GLU A 146 35.57 9.62 -6.99
CA GLU A 146 35.08 9.69 -8.37
C GLU A 146 33.93 8.70 -8.65
N ASP A 147 33.78 7.66 -7.84
CA ASP A 147 32.68 6.69 -7.92
C ASP A 147 31.37 7.21 -7.27
N ILE A 148 31.35 8.47 -6.79
CA ILE A 148 30.16 9.09 -6.23
C ILE A 148 29.28 9.58 -7.38
N GLU A 149 28.15 8.90 -7.56
CA GLU A 149 27.14 9.18 -8.60
C GLU A 149 26.27 10.38 -8.22
N LEU A 150 26.90 11.55 -8.12
CA LEU A 150 26.30 12.80 -7.65
C LEU A 150 25.09 13.20 -8.49
N ALA A 151 25.15 13.00 -9.81
CA ALA A 151 24.05 13.33 -10.71
C ALA A 151 22.77 12.54 -10.36
N GLN A 152 22.91 11.23 -10.09
CA GLN A 152 21.79 10.36 -9.74
C GLN A 152 21.22 10.69 -8.36
N ALA A 153 22.10 11.03 -7.40
CA ALA A 153 21.66 11.49 -6.09
C ALA A 153 20.82 12.78 -6.18
N ILE A 154 21.20 13.73 -7.05
CA ILE A 154 20.45 14.96 -7.27
C ILE A 154 19.12 14.67 -7.96
N ASP A 155 19.11 13.82 -8.99
CA ASP A 155 17.87 13.48 -9.71
C ASP A 155 16.86 12.83 -8.77
N LEU A 156 17.30 11.83 -7.99
CA LEU A 156 16.50 11.17 -6.96
C LEU A 156 15.89 12.18 -5.97
N LEU A 157 16.70 13.14 -5.48
CA LEU A 157 16.23 14.19 -4.59
C LEU A 157 15.15 15.05 -5.25
N THR A 158 15.29 15.40 -6.53
CA THR A 158 14.31 16.24 -7.22
C THR A 158 13.01 15.51 -7.55
N VAL A 159 13.08 14.26 -8.01
CA VAL A 159 11.91 13.45 -8.39
C VAL A 159 11.10 13.04 -7.15
N HIS A 160 11.78 12.57 -6.10
CA HIS A 160 11.14 12.04 -4.89
C HIS A 160 11.09 13.05 -3.73
N ALA A 161 11.15 14.35 -4.02
CA ALA A 161 11.19 15.42 -3.02
C ALA A 161 9.98 15.43 -2.04
N GLY A 162 8.84 14.85 -2.44
CA GLY A 162 7.64 14.76 -1.60
C GLY A 162 7.58 13.55 -0.68
N ASP A 163 8.33 12.49 -0.98
CA ASP A 163 8.30 11.21 -0.26
C ASP A 163 9.43 11.10 0.78
N LEU A 164 10.40 12.01 0.72
CA LEU A 164 11.56 12.06 1.60
C LEU A 164 11.29 12.91 2.85
N ASP A 165 11.74 12.43 4.00
CA ASP A 165 11.82 13.26 5.20
C ASP A 165 12.94 14.31 5.06
N VAL A 166 12.53 15.57 5.05
CA VAL A 166 13.42 16.73 4.89
C VAL A 166 14.48 16.78 5.98
N ALA A 167 14.13 16.45 7.23
CA ALA A 167 15.06 16.51 8.34
C ALA A 167 16.15 15.44 8.23
N ALA A 168 15.77 14.20 7.91
CA ALA A 168 16.72 13.12 7.70
C ALA A 168 17.66 13.36 6.51
N VAL A 169 17.14 13.89 5.40
CA VAL A 169 17.95 14.21 4.21
C VAL A 169 18.98 15.30 4.51
N LEU A 170 18.60 16.37 5.23
CA LEU A 170 19.53 17.45 5.60
C LEU A 170 20.71 16.96 6.47
N ASN A 171 20.51 15.91 7.27
CA ASN A 171 21.60 15.31 8.07
C ASN A 171 22.55 14.44 7.24
N ILE A 172 22.13 13.99 6.06
CA ILE A 172 22.90 13.09 5.20
C ILE A 172 23.67 13.87 4.13
N ILE A 173 23.13 15.01 3.70
CA ILE A 173 23.77 15.87 2.72
C ILE A 173 25.15 16.33 3.23
N PRO A 174 26.22 16.12 2.46
CA PRO A 174 27.54 16.59 2.85
C PRO A 174 27.61 18.12 2.99
N PRO A 175 28.34 18.65 3.98
CA PRO A 175 28.42 20.09 4.22
C PRO A 175 29.17 20.87 3.12
N HIS A 176 29.88 20.18 2.22
CA HIS A 176 30.60 20.80 1.11
C HIS A 176 29.70 21.08 -0.12
N TRP A 177 28.45 20.63 -0.11
CA TRP A 177 27.51 20.90 -1.21
C TRP A 177 27.10 22.38 -1.24
N SER A 178 27.17 22.98 -2.43
CA SER A 178 26.65 24.33 -2.61
C SER A 178 25.13 24.36 -2.53
N ILE A 179 24.58 25.43 -1.94
CA ILE A 179 23.12 25.63 -1.83
C ILE A 179 22.43 25.59 -3.20
N SER A 180 23.14 25.96 -4.27
CA SER A 180 22.63 25.96 -5.65
C SER A 180 22.20 24.56 -6.11
N ILE A 181 22.92 23.50 -5.70
CA ILE A 181 22.61 22.12 -6.06
C ILE A 181 21.35 21.64 -5.33
N VAL A 182 21.22 22.00 -4.05
CA VAL A 182 20.14 21.50 -3.19
C VAL A 182 18.89 22.38 -3.26
N HIS A 183 18.98 23.61 -3.77
CA HIS A 183 17.87 24.55 -3.81
C HIS A 183 16.63 24.00 -4.55
N HIS A 184 16.83 23.27 -5.65
CA HIS A 184 15.72 22.66 -6.39
C HIS A 184 14.96 21.64 -5.52
N TYR A 185 15.69 20.79 -4.80
CA TYR A 185 15.11 19.86 -3.82
C TYR A 185 14.41 20.60 -2.69
N LEU A 186 15.08 21.54 -2.00
CA LEU A 186 14.49 22.26 -0.86
C LEU A 186 13.21 23.00 -1.24
N ARG A 187 13.21 23.63 -2.43
CA ARG A 187 12.04 24.33 -2.94
C ARG A 187 10.89 23.38 -3.25
N ALA A 188 11.17 22.21 -3.82
CA ALA A 188 10.17 21.17 -4.08
C ALA A 188 9.63 20.57 -2.78
N ALA A 189 10.51 20.17 -1.87
CA ALA A 189 10.18 19.56 -0.58
C ALA A 189 9.34 20.51 0.30
N LEU A 190 9.76 21.78 0.46
CA LEU A 190 9.02 22.76 1.25
C LEU A 190 7.63 23.03 0.66
N ARG A 191 7.52 23.14 -0.67
CA ARG A 191 6.22 23.31 -1.34
C ARG A 191 5.31 22.13 -1.10
N ASN A 192 5.83 20.91 -1.24
CA ASN A 192 5.07 19.69 -0.99
C ASN A 192 4.61 19.62 0.47
N THR A 193 5.48 19.89 1.44
CA THR A 193 5.12 19.89 2.86
C THR A 193 4.04 20.91 3.20
N ILE A 194 4.17 22.14 2.69
CA ILE A 194 3.15 23.20 2.89
C ILE A 194 1.84 22.80 2.21
N HIS A 195 1.90 22.26 1.00
CA HIS A 195 0.73 21.82 0.24
C HIS A 195 -0.01 20.68 0.95
N GLN A 196 0.71 19.63 1.38
CA GLN A 196 0.15 18.51 2.12
C GLN A 196 -0.48 18.95 3.45
N SER A 197 0.18 19.85 4.18
CA SER A 197 -0.37 20.42 5.41
C SER A 197 -1.70 21.18 5.15
N ARG A 198 -1.74 22.01 4.10
CA ARG A 198 -2.95 22.75 3.71
C ARG A 198 -4.06 21.81 3.25
N ILE A 199 -3.77 20.83 2.40
CA ILE A 199 -4.76 19.84 1.94
C ILE A 199 -5.31 19.04 3.10
N LYS A 200 -4.45 18.53 3.99
CA LYS A 200 -4.89 17.76 5.16
C LYS A 200 -5.79 18.59 6.07
N ARG A 201 -5.48 19.87 6.27
CA ARG A 201 -6.33 20.79 7.03
C ARG A 201 -7.68 21.03 6.34
N LEU A 202 -7.70 21.16 5.01
CA LEU A 202 -8.94 21.29 4.24
C LEU A 202 -9.80 20.02 4.35
N GLN A 203 -9.20 18.85 4.18
CA GLN A 203 -9.88 17.56 4.34
C GLN A 203 -10.47 17.40 5.75
N GLN A 204 -9.69 17.70 6.79
CA GLN A 204 -10.18 17.66 8.18
C GLN A 204 -11.37 18.61 8.39
N THR A 205 -11.29 19.82 7.82
CA THR A 205 -12.36 20.82 7.93
C THR A 205 -13.62 20.37 7.19
N LEU A 206 -13.48 19.81 5.98
CA LEU A 206 -14.58 19.26 5.19
C LEU A 206 -15.28 18.12 5.93
N ILE A 207 -14.52 17.12 6.38
CA ILE A 207 -15.05 15.99 7.16
C ILE A 207 -15.76 16.47 8.42
N ARG A 208 -15.19 17.46 9.12
CA ARG A 208 -15.83 18.06 10.30
C ARG A 208 -17.15 18.74 9.95
N SER A 209 -17.20 19.46 8.83
CA SER A 209 -18.42 20.15 8.37
C SER A 209 -19.51 19.17 7.95
N GLU A 210 -19.17 18.09 7.23
CA GLU A 210 -20.10 17.03 6.84
C GLU A 210 -20.63 16.30 8.07
N ASN A 211 -19.75 15.97 9.02
CA ASN A 211 -20.14 15.32 10.26
C ASN A 211 -21.12 16.19 11.07
N LEU A 212 -20.91 17.51 11.08
CA LEU A 212 -21.82 18.45 11.75
C LEU A 212 -23.18 18.52 11.06
N GLN A 213 -23.21 18.56 9.72
CA GLN A 213 -24.45 18.53 8.94
C GLN A 213 -25.23 17.24 9.17
N GLN A 214 -24.56 16.09 9.15
CA GLN A 214 -25.18 14.79 9.43
C GLN A 214 -25.76 14.74 10.85
N LYS A 215 -25.03 15.24 11.84
CA LYS A 215 -25.52 15.35 13.23
C LYS A 215 -26.74 16.26 13.33
N PHE A 216 -26.76 17.38 12.62
CA PHE A 216 -27.92 18.27 12.58
C PHE A 216 -29.14 17.59 11.97
N ILE A 217 -28.98 16.88 10.83
CA ILE A 217 -30.05 16.11 10.20
C ILE A 217 -30.58 15.04 11.16
N TYR A 218 -29.68 14.29 11.80
CA TYR A 218 -30.04 13.28 12.79
C TYR A 218 -30.83 13.89 13.96
N TYR A 219 -30.34 14.99 14.54
CA TYR A 219 -31.03 15.71 15.61
C TYR A 219 -32.43 16.19 15.18
N LYS A 220 -32.54 16.76 13.97
CA LYS A 220 -33.83 17.20 13.42
C LYS A 220 -34.79 16.03 13.27
N LEU A 221 -34.34 14.90 12.72
CA LEU A 221 -35.16 13.68 12.61
C LEU A 221 -35.62 13.18 13.97
N CYS A 222 -34.74 13.08 14.96
CA CYS A 222 -35.09 12.66 16.32
C CYS A 222 -36.10 13.61 16.98
N ARG A 223 -35.94 14.92 16.76
CA ARG A 223 -36.87 15.92 17.27
C ARG A 223 -38.23 15.85 16.58
N ASP A 224 -38.25 15.70 15.26
CA ASP A 224 -39.48 15.65 14.46
C ASP A 224 -40.27 14.34 14.73
N LEU A 225 -39.58 13.23 15.02
CA LEU A 225 -40.18 11.98 15.52
C LEU A 225 -40.77 12.13 16.94
N GLY A 226 -40.22 13.07 17.74
CA GLY A 226 -40.59 13.29 19.13
C GLY A 226 -40.24 12.11 20.06
N PRO A 227 -40.45 12.24 21.38
CA PRO A 227 -40.47 11.08 22.25
C PRO A 227 -41.62 10.17 21.80
N ILE A 228 -41.34 8.88 21.60
CA ILE A 228 -42.38 7.90 21.26
C ILE A 228 -42.96 7.40 22.59
N PRO A 229 -44.15 7.85 23.02
CA PRO A 229 -44.74 7.36 24.25
C PRO A 229 -45.18 5.91 24.06
N LEU A 230 -44.55 5.01 24.82
CA LEU A 230 -45.05 3.67 25.05
C LEU A 230 -46.23 3.77 26.04
N ALA A 231 -47.43 4.04 25.53
CA ALA A 231 -48.63 3.87 26.34
C ALA A 231 -48.75 2.37 26.70
N THR A 232 -49.10 2.07 27.95
CA THR A 232 -49.24 0.70 28.50
C THR A 232 -50.27 -0.17 27.77
N ASN A 233 -51.08 0.41 26.88
CA ASN A 233 -52.11 -0.27 26.10
C ASN A 233 -51.75 -0.44 24.61
N ARG A 234 -50.49 -0.23 24.21
CA ARG A 234 -50.06 -0.52 22.83
C ARG A 234 -49.81 -2.02 22.64
N ILE A 235 -50.34 -2.56 21.55
CA ILE A 235 -50.20 -3.96 21.14
C ILE A 235 -49.43 -4.05 19.83
N CYS A 236 -48.73 -5.17 19.64
CA CYS A 236 -48.07 -5.48 18.38
C CYS A 236 -49.11 -5.76 17.29
N CYS A 237 -48.93 -5.18 16.12
CA CYS A 237 -49.84 -5.33 15.00
C CYS A 237 -49.93 -6.73 14.35
N VAL A 238 -48.93 -7.59 14.59
CA VAL A 238 -48.87 -8.93 13.98
C VAL A 238 -49.40 -10.00 14.93
N CYS A 239 -49.11 -9.89 16.23
CA CYS A 239 -49.47 -10.90 17.22
C CYS A 239 -50.52 -10.44 18.24
N ASN A 240 -50.93 -9.17 18.20
CA ASN A 240 -51.89 -8.54 19.11
C ASN A 240 -51.56 -8.67 20.62
N ARG A 241 -50.31 -8.98 20.96
CA ARG A 241 -49.84 -9.01 22.36
C ARG A 241 -49.27 -7.64 22.76
N GLY A 242 -49.45 -7.27 24.02
CA GLY A 242 -48.82 -6.09 24.61
C GLY A 242 -47.30 -6.24 24.71
N PHE A 243 -46.59 -5.13 24.77
CA PHE A 243 -45.13 -5.11 24.91
C PHE A 243 -44.73 -5.30 26.37
N THR A 244 -44.22 -6.48 26.75
CA THR A 244 -43.67 -6.76 28.09
C THR A 244 -42.24 -6.27 28.26
N GLU A 245 -41.50 -6.12 27.16
CA GLU A 245 -40.12 -5.62 27.14
C GLU A 245 -40.06 -4.33 26.31
N CYS A 246 -39.19 -3.39 26.68
CA CYS A 246 -38.99 -2.13 25.94
C CYS A 246 -38.28 -2.29 24.58
N GLN A 247 -38.29 -3.48 23.98
CA GLN A 247 -37.70 -3.79 22.68
C GLN A 247 -38.78 -3.96 21.61
N PHE A 248 -38.90 -2.99 20.73
CA PHE A 248 -39.94 -2.93 19.70
C PHE A 248 -39.42 -2.16 18.49
N THR A 249 -39.96 -2.47 17.31
CA THR A 249 -39.68 -1.74 16.07
C THR A 249 -40.85 -0.85 15.73
N ILE A 250 -40.55 0.35 15.23
CA ILE A 250 -41.55 1.29 14.74
C ILE A 250 -41.21 1.62 13.31
N TYR A 251 -42.16 1.40 12.42
CA TYR A 251 -42.05 1.79 11.03
C TYR A 251 -42.42 3.28 10.86
N PRO A 252 -41.93 3.97 9.80
CA PRO A 252 -42.23 5.38 9.54
C PRO A 252 -43.72 5.74 9.44
N ASN A 253 -44.61 4.76 9.26
CA ASN A 253 -46.07 4.92 9.29
C ASN A 253 -46.69 4.87 10.71
N GLY A 254 -45.87 4.76 11.77
CA GLY A 254 -46.31 4.70 13.16
C GLY A 254 -46.76 3.31 13.64
N VAL A 255 -46.63 2.28 12.80
CA VAL A 255 -46.96 0.89 13.14
C VAL A 255 -45.86 0.30 14.04
N THR A 256 -46.28 -0.29 15.17
CA THR A 256 -45.38 -0.91 16.16
C THR A 256 -45.46 -2.45 16.10
N ALA A 257 -44.31 -3.10 15.99
CA ALA A 257 -44.19 -4.56 16.00
C ALA A 257 -43.12 -5.04 17.00
N HIS A 258 -43.21 -6.29 17.45
CA HIS A 258 -42.09 -6.93 18.15
C HIS A 258 -40.93 -7.14 17.18
N LEU A 259 -39.69 -7.15 17.69
CA LEU A 259 -38.50 -7.43 16.90
C LEU A 259 -38.60 -8.77 16.15
N THR A 260 -39.22 -9.78 16.76
CA THR A 260 -39.46 -11.11 16.17
C THR A 260 -40.61 -11.14 15.16
N CYS A 261 -41.55 -10.21 15.26
CA CYS A 261 -42.69 -10.09 14.34
C CYS A 261 -42.38 -9.22 13.11
N ALA A 262 -41.20 -8.61 13.06
CA ALA A 262 -40.71 -7.75 11.99
C ALA A 262 -39.43 -8.34 11.38
N PRO A 263 -39.51 -9.38 10.55
CA PRO A 263 -38.34 -10.02 9.94
C PRO A 263 -37.60 -9.07 8.98
N ASP A 264 -38.33 -8.19 8.29
CA ASP A 264 -37.79 -7.19 7.38
C ASP A 264 -37.96 -5.76 7.95
N PRO A 265 -36.87 -5.02 8.20
CA PRO A 265 -36.94 -3.65 8.75
C PRO A 265 -37.44 -2.61 7.74
N SER A 266 -37.51 -2.96 6.46
CA SER A 266 -37.88 -2.07 5.35
C SER A 266 -39.28 -2.32 4.80
N VAL A 267 -39.99 -3.36 5.23
CA VAL A 267 -41.35 -3.67 4.77
C VAL A 267 -42.29 -3.69 5.97
N CYS A 268 -43.35 -2.89 5.91
CA CYS A 268 -44.34 -2.94 6.97
C CYS A 268 -45.15 -4.24 6.89
N PRO A 269 -45.25 -5.02 7.98
CA PRO A 269 -46.02 -6.27 7.99
C PRO A 269 -47.54 -6.06 7.92
N LEU A 270 -48.05 -4.85 8.20
CA LEU A 270 -49.48 -4.54 8.11
C LEU A 270 -49.91 -3.95 6.77
N THR A 271 -49.15 -2.98 6.25
CA THR A 271 -49.56 -2.20 5.07
C THR A 271 -48.86 -2.65 3.80
N GLY A 272 -47.85 -3.54 3.89
CA GLY A 272 -47.03 -3.96 2.75
C GLY A 272 -46.19 -2.82 2.15
N THR A 273 -46.17 -1.64 2.78
CA THR A 273 -45.45 -0.47 2.30
C THR A 273 -43.95 -0.70 2.47
N VAL A 274 -43.21 -0.59 1.37
CA VAL A 274 -41.77 -0.74 1.36
C VAL A 274 -41.13 0.61 1.64
N PHE A 275 -40.60 0.77 2.85
CA PHE A 275 -39.70 1.86 3.25
C PHE A 275 -38.28 1.51 2.81
N LYS A 276 -38.01 1.60 1.50
CA LYS A 276 -36.62 1.54 1.02
C LYS A 276 -35.89 2.75 1.57
N ALA A 277 -34.84 2.54 2.36
CA ALA A 277 -33.77 3.51 2.45
C ALA A 277 -33.21 3.65 1.03
N ALA A 278 -33.31 4.82 0.43
CA ALA A 278 -32.61 5.10 -0.82
C ALA A 278 -31.11 4.99 -0.54
N THR A 279 -30.53 3.81 -0.73
CA THR A 279 -29.10 3.66 -1.00
C THR A 279 -28.84 4.15 -2.41
N SER A 280 -29.07 5.46 -2.65
CA SER A 280 -28.31 6.15 -3.67
C SER A 280 -26.95 6.42 -3.05
N ALA A 281 -25.97 5.60 -3.42
CA ALA A 281 -24.57 6.01 -3.32
C ALA A 281 -24.45 7.43 -3.89
N PRO A 282 -23.63 8.33 -3.31
CA PRO A 282 -23.45 9.66 -3.85
C PRO A 282 -22.72 9.53 -5.19
N THR A 283 -23.47 9.43 -6.29
CA THR A 283 -22.95 9.72 -7.62
C THR A 283 -22.72 11.22 -7.67
N THR A 284 -21.46 11.61 -7.52
CA THR A 284 -20.92 12.90 -7.91
C THR A 284 -21.39 13.26 -9.31
N SER A 285 -22.37 14.15 -9.43
CA SER A 285 -22.55 15.04 -10.58
C SER A 285 -23.78 15.92 -10.40
N THR A 286 -23.65 17.08 -9.75
CA THR A 286 -24.46 18.25 -10.13
C THR A 286 -23.73 19.54 -9.79
N SER A 287 -23.35 20.26 -10.83
CA SER A 287 -22.90 21.64 -10.84
C SER A 287 -23.92 22.54 -10.15
N ALA A 288 -23.57 23.08 -8.99
CA ALA A 288 -24.30 24.18 -8.36
C ALA A 288 -23.79 25.50 -8.93
N SER A 289 -24.53 26.07 -9.88
CA SER A 289 -24.44 27.48 -10.24
C SER A 289 -25.00 28.32 -9.08
N TYR A 290 -24.13 29.03 -8.36
CA TYR A 290 -24.52 30.06 -7.41
C TYR A 290 -24.87 31.34 -8.16
N GLN A 291 -26.13 31.78 -8.10
CA GLN A 291 -26.50 33.17 -8.33
C GLN A 291 -26.78 33.82 -6.97
N TYR A 292 -26.00 34.86 -6.66
CA TYR A 292 -26.26 35.78 -5.56
C TYR A 292 -27.37 36.76 -5.97
N SER A 293 -28.24 37.09 -5.02
CA SER A 293 -29.04 38.32 -4.99
C SER A 293 -28.75 39.02 -3.67
#